data_AF-A0A2G4H391-F1
#
_entry.id   AF-A0A2G4H391-F1
#
_cell.length_a   1.000
_cell.length_b   1.000
_cell.length_c   1.000
_cell.angle_alpha   90.00
_cell.angle_beta   90.00
_cell.angle_gamma   90.00
#
_symmetry.space_group_name_H-M   'P 1'
#
loop_
_entity.id
_entity.type
_entity.pdbx_description
1 polymer ?
#
loop_
_entity_poly.entity_id
_entity_poly.type
_entity_poly.pdbx_seq_one_letter_code
_entity_poly.pdbx_strand_id
1 'polypeptide(L)'
;MTEIDDAAAMYRAAVDVALTGEVGMCPDFDRHLQEEVWRLLCADRDRLLTFCQRMGIIVGRLTTRQTLKSEKPIFELIVHGEDADTVRQLAGRDRPLR
;
A
#
# COMPACT_ATOMS: atom_id res chain seq x y z
N MET A 1 15.90 -18.17 1.57
CA MET A 1 16.48 -16.82 1.64
C MET A 1 15.75 -15.97 0.60
N THR A 2 14.45 -15.78 0.82
CA THR A 2 13.48 -15.51 -0.26
C THR A 2 12.41 -14.50 0.14
N GLU A 3 12.02 -14.44 1.41
CA GLU A 3 10.96 -13.52 1.89
C GLU A 3 11.35 -12.03 1.85
N ILE A 4 12.62 -11.70 2.05
CA ILE A 4 13.10 -10.29 2.04
C ILE A 4 13.13 -9.74 0.62
N ASP A 5 13.50 -10.57 -0.36
CA ASP A 5 13.49 -10.17 -1.77
C ASP A 5 12.06 -10.00 -2.29
N ASP A 6 11.12 -10.83 -1.83
CA ASP A 6 9.71 -10.72 -2.17
C ASP A 6 9.09 -9.43 -1.60
N ALA A 7 9.31 -9.10 -0.33
CA ALA A 7 8.77 -7.87 0.27
C ALA A 7 9.30 -6.60 -0.39
N ALA A 8 10.61 -6.55 -0.67
CA ALA A 8 11.21 -5.41 -1.37
C ALA A 8 10.72 -5.30 -2.81
N ALA A 9 10.53 -6.41 -3.52
CA ALA A 9 9.97 -6.44 -4.86
C ALA A 9 8.51 -5.97 -4.89
N MET A 10 7.69 -6.45 -3.96
CA MET A 10 6.28 -6.04 -3.82
C MET A 10 6.16 -4.55 -3.53
N TYR A 11 7.00 -4.01 -2.64
CA TYR A 11 7.03 -2.57 -2.37
C TYR A 11 7.41 -1.75 -3.61
N ARG A 12 8.43 -2.17 -4.37
CA ARG A 12 8.82 -1.49 -5.62
C ARG A 12 7.70 -1.51 -6.65
N ALA A 13 7.03 -2.66 -6.81
CA ALA A 13 5.89 -2.78 -7.71
C ALA A 13 4.73 -1.84 -7.30
N ALA A 14 4.44 -1.77 -5.99
CA ALA A 14 3.44 -0.84 -5.48
C ALA A 14 3.82 0.63 -5.71
N VAL A 15 5.11 0.99 -5.58
CA VAL A 15 5.60 2.34 -5.93
C VAL A 15 5.41 2.60 -7.42
N ASP A 16 5.72 1.65 -8.30
CA ASP A 16 5.56 1.85 -9.75
C ASP A 16 4.09 2.07 -10.13
N VAL A 17 3.15 1.35 -9.51
CA VAL A 17 1.70 1.61 -9.65
C VAL A 17 1.32 2.97 -9.07
N ALA A 18 1.85 3.34 -7.91
CA ALA A 18 1.56 4.64 -7.29
C ALA A 18 1.98 5.82 -8.18
N LEU A 19 3.09 5.66 -8.91
CA LEU A 19 3.62 6.67 -9.82
C LEU A 19 2.81 6.84 -11.11
N THR A 20 2.02 5.83 -11.52
CA THR A 20 1.05 6.00 -12.61
C THR A 20 -0.21 6.76 -12.16
N GLY A 21 -0.30 7.11 -10.87
CA GLY A 21 -1.46 7.76 -10.27
C GLY A 21 -2.54 6.75 -9.87
N GLU A 22 -2.29 5.44 -9.90
CA GLU A 22 -3.15 4.43 -9.31
C GLU A 22 -2.78 4.18 -7.83
N VAL A 23 -3.54 3.35 -7.13
CA VAL A 23 -3.22 2.96 -5.75
C VAL A 23 -2.42 1.66 -5.76
N GLY A 24 -1.14 1.77 -5.46
CA GLY A 24 -0.27 0.61 -5.22
C GLY A 24 -0.49 0.04 -3.83
N MET A 25 -0.46 -1.30 -3.71
CA MET A 25 -0.72 -2.01 -2.47
C MET A 25 0.39 -3.02 -2.22
N CYS A 26 0.94 -3.05 -1.01
CA CYS A 26 1.87 -4.11 -0.61
C CYS A 26 1.74 -4.47 0.87
N PRO A 27 1.94 -5.76 1.22
CA PRO A 27 1.97 -6.20 2.61
C PRO A 27 3.24 -5.71 3.29
N ASP A 28 3.15 -5.46 4.58
CA ASP A 28 4.28 -5.16 5.47
C ASP A 28 3.99 -5.69 6.88
N PHE A 29 4.91 -5.48 7.83
CA PHE A 29 4.76 -5.95 9.19
C PHE A 29 5.15 -4.87 10.20
N ASP A 30 4.21 -4.49 11.07
CA ASP A 30 4.49 -3.56 12.16
C ASP A 30 5.17 -4.31 13.32
N ARG A 31 6.46 -4.04 13.52
CA ARG A 31 7.25 -4.70 14.56
C ARG A 31 6.88 -4.29 15.98
N HIS A 32 6.33 -3.10 16.17
CA HIS A 32 5.92 -2.61 17.49
C HIS A 32 4.63 -3.27 17.93
N LEU A 33 3.69 -3.43 16.98
CA LEU A 33 2.38 -4.04 17.23
C LEU A 33 2.37 -5.57 17.01
N GLN A 34 3.41 -6.13 16.39
CA GLN A 34 3.52 -7.55 16.04
C GLN A 34 2.37 -8.04 15.16
N GLU A 35 1.98 -7.23 14.17
CA GLU A 35 0.84 -7.52 13.29
C GLU A 35 1.18 -7.30 11.81
N GLU A 36 0.46 -8.02 10.95
CA GLU A 36 0.43 -7.77 9.51
C GLU A 36 -0.24 -6.41 9.25
N VAL A 37 0.41 -5.58 8.44
CA VAL A 37 -0.12 -4.28 8.01
C VAL A 37 -0.04 -4.19 6.50
N TRP A 38 -0.79 -3.25 5.92
CA TRP A 38 -0.72 -3.00 4.49
C TRP A 38 -0.36 -1.55 4.20
N ARG A 39 0.51 -1.35 3.21
CA ARG A 39 0.89 -0.03 2.71
C ARG A 39 0.13 0.25 1.43
N LEU A 40 -0.61 1.36 1.43
CA LEU A 40 -1.26 1.92 0.25
C LEU A 40 -0.47 3.14 -0.21
N LEU A 41 -0.11 3.18 -1.49
CA LEU A 41 0.77 4.19 -2.07
C LEU A 41 0.07 4.88 -3.24
N CYS A 42 0.14 6.21 -3.31
CA CYS A 42 -0.32 6.96 -4.48
C CYS A 42 0.43 8.29 -4.64
N ALA A 43 0.69 8.72 -5.87
CA ALA A 43 1.20 10.07 -6.14
C ALA A 43 0.13 11.17 -5.97
N ASP A 44 -1.16 10.80 -5.93
CA ASP A 44 -2.29 11.70 -5.72
C ASP A 44 -2.98 11.40 -4.37
N ARG A 45 -2.94 12.38 -3.47
CA ARG A 45 -3.54 12.29 -2.13
C ARG A 45 -5.05 12.10 -2.17
N ASP A 46 -5.74 12.88 -3.00
CA ASP A 46 -7.20 12.90 -2.99
C ASP A 46 -7.73 11.59 -3.59
N ARG A 47 -7.02 11.04 -4.57
CA ARG A 47 -7.31 9.71 -5.09
C ARG A 47 -7.08 8.61 -4.05
N LEU A 48 -5.99 8.66 -3.28
CA LEU A 48 -5.74 7.71 -2.20
C LEU A 48 -6.84 7.75 -1.14
N LEU A 49 -7.25 8.95 -0.71
CA LEU A 49 -8.32 9.12 0.28
C LEU A 49 -9.67 8.65 -0.27
N THR A 50 -9.96 8.94 -1.54
CA THR A 50 -11.18 8.47 -2.22
C THR A 50 -11.22 6.94 -2.30
N PHE A 51 -10.10 6.31 -2.61
CA PHE A 51 -9.98 4.85 -2.59
C PHE A 51 -10.30 4.29 -1.20
N CYS A 52 -9.70 4.86 -0.15
CA CYS A 52 -9.93 4.41 1.23
C CYS A 52 -11.41 4.51 1.60
N GLN A 53 -12.04 5.64 1.31
CA GLN A 53 -13.48 5.84 1.56
C GLN A 53 -14.35 4.81 0.83
N ARG A 54 -14.05 4.52 -0.44
CA ARG A 54 -14.82 3.56 -1.24
C ARG A 54 -14.68 2.12 -0.73
N MET A 55 -13.50 1.77 -0.24
CA MET A 55 -13.20 0.43 0.27
C MET A 55 -13.60 0.25 1.73
N GLY A 56 -14.09 1.31 2.39
CA GLY A 56 -14.47 1.26 3.81
C GLY A 56 -13.26 1.22 4.75
N ILE A 57 -12.11 1.75 4.32
CA ILE A 57 -10.89 1.88 5.14
C ILE A 57 -11.01 3.15 5.97
N ILE A 58 -10.99 3.00 7.30
CA ILE A 58 -11.33 4.06 8.25
C ILE A 58 -10.11 4.48 9.06
N VAL A 59 -9.18 3.56 9.31
CA VAL A 59 -8.02 3.76 10.18
C VAL A 59 -6.73 3.59 9.37
N GLY A 60 -5.91 4.63 9.38
CA GLY A 60 -4.58 4.54 8.80
C GLY A 60 -3.70 5.74 9.11
N ARG A 61 -2.39 5.51 9.11
CA ARG A 61 -1.40 6.58 9.27
C ARG A 61 -0.94 7.05 7.91
N LEU A 62 -1.27 8.29 7.56
CA LEU A 62 -0.81 8.92 6.33
C LEU A 62 0.56 9.57 6.54
N THR A 63 1.52 9.19 5.72
CA THR A 63 2.86 9.77 5.63
C THR A 63 3.16 10.16 4.19
N THR A 64 4.18 11.00 4.01
CA THR A 64 4.73 11.30 2.69
C THR A 64 6.12 10.70 2.58
N ARG A 65 6.44 10.16 1.39
CA ARG A 65 7.75 9.61 1.06
C ARG A 65 8.29 10.30 -0.18
N GLN A 66 9.48 10.89 -0.05
CA GLN A 66 10.25 11.31 -1.21
C GLN A 66 10.81 10.06 -1.90
N THR A 67 10.68 10.00 -3.21
CA THR A 67 11.32 8.95 -4.02
C THR A 67 12.32 9.59 -4.97
N LEU A 68 13.31 8.80 -5.42
CA LEU A 68 14.22 9.23 -6.49
C LEU A 68 13.58 9.14 -7.89
N LYS A 69 12.40 8.51 -8.00
CA LYS A 69 11.69 8.27 -9.26
C LYS A 69 10.71 9.40 -9.63
N SER A 70 10.44 10.33 -8.71
CA SER A 70 9.48 11.41 -8.89
C SER A 70 9.94 12.66 -8.16
N GLU A 71 9.75 13.82 -8.80
CA GLU A 71 9.96 15.12 -8.16
C GLU A 71 8.95 15.37 -7.04
N LYS A 72 7.72 14.85 -7.20
CA LYS A 72 6.65 14.93 -6.20
C LYS A 72 6.72 13.75 -5.23
N PRO A 73 6.48 13.96 -3.92
CA PRO A 73 6.42 12.86 -2.96
C PRO A 73 5.23 11.95 -3.27
N ILE A 74 5.36 10.68 -2.90
CA ILE A 74 4.22 9.76 -2.85
C ILE A 74 3.58 9.82 -1.45
N PHE A 75 2.27 9.67 -1.40
CA PHE A 75 1.52 9.51 -0.17
C PHE A 75 1.47 8.02 0.18
N GLU A 76 1.71 7.71 1.45
CA GLU A 76 1.72 6.36 1.99
C GLU A 76 0.73 6.28 3.14
N LEU A 77 -0.26 5.41 3.04
CA LEU A 77 -1.18 5.09 4.13
C LEU A 77 -0.86 3.70 4.65
N ILE A 78 -0.51 3.60 5.92
CA ILE A 78 -0.34 2.30 6.61
C ILE A 78 -1.66 1.96 7.27
N VAL A 79 -2.25 0.82 6.89
CA VAL A 79 -3.52 0.30 7.42
C VAL A 79 -3.25 -0.93 8.28
N HIS A 80 -4.07 -1.09 9.32
CA HIS A 80 -3.90 -2.08 10.38
C HIS A 80 -5.22 -2.83 10.62
N GLY A 81 -5.17 -3.96 11.34
CA GLY A 81 -6.36 -4.69 11.80
C GLY A 81 -7.35 -5.05 10.69
N GLU A 82 -8.65 -4.83 10.92
CA GLU A 82 -9.72 -5.18 9.96
C GLU A 82 -9.57 -4.50 8.59
N ASP A 83 -8.99 -3.30 8.55
CA ASP A 83 -8.72 -2.58 7.30
C ASP A 83 -7.58 -3.25 6.51
N ALA A 84 -6.59 -3.81 7.18
CA ALA A 84 -5.54 -4.60 6.55
C ALA A 84 -6.10 -5.89 5.92
N ASP A 85 -7.04 -6.57 6.59
CA ASP A 85 -7.74 -7.74 6.03
C ASP A 85 -8.56 -7.39 4.79
N THR A 86 -9.20 -6.21 4.79
CA THR A 86 -9.93 -5.69 3.63
C THR A 86 -8.98 -5.48 2.45
N VAL A 87 -7.83 -4.83 2.67
CA VAL A 87 -6.83 -4.62 1.62
C VAL A 87 -6.26 -5.94 1.12
N ARG A 88 -5.99 -6.91 2.00
CA ARG A 88 -5.53 -8.25 1.62
C ARG A 88 -6.51 -8.94 0.68
N GLN A 89 -7.82 -8.86 0.97
CA GLN A 89 -8.86 -9.43 0.11
C GLN A 89 -8.90 -8.75 -1.26
N LEU A 90 -8.73 -7.43 -1.32
CA LEU A 90 -8.67 -6.66 -2.57
C LEU A 90 -7.45 -7.05 -3.41
N ALA A 91 -6.25 -7.06 -2.81
CA ALA A 91 -5.01 -7.44 -3.48
C ALA A 91 -5.04 -8.90 -3.96
N GLY A 92 -5.74 -9.79 -3.24
CA GLY A 92 -5.95 -11.18 -3.64
C GLY A 92 -6.91 -11.37 -4.82
N ARG A 93 -7.83 -10.43 -5.06
CA ARG A 93 -8.76 -10.47 -6.22
C ARG A 93 -8.10 -10.08 -7.54
N ASP A 94 -7.01 -9.33 -7.50
CA ASP A 94 -6.23 -8.88 -8.68
C ASP A 94 -5.13 -9.87 -9.10
N ARG A 95 -4.97 -11.01 -8.41
CA ARG A 95 -4.16 -12.10 -8.94
C ARG A 95 -4.90 -12.71 -10.13
N PRO A 96 -4.36 -12.69 -11.37
CA PRO A 96 -4.92 -13.51 -12.43
C PRO A 96 -4.90 -14.96 -11.94
N LEU A 97 -6.06 -15.60 -11.91
CA LEU A 97 -6.15 -17.04 -11.76
C LEU A 97 -5.45 -17.64 -12.99
N ARG A 98 -4.20 -18.07 -12.77
CA ARG A 98 -3.35 -18.97 -13.56
C ARG A 98 -3.54 -18.96 -15.08
#